data_AF-A0A7C1HJ25-F1
#
_entry.id   AF-A0A7C1HJ25-F1
#
_cell.length_a   1.000
_cell.length_b   1.000
_cell.length_c   1.000
_cell.angle_alpha   90.00
_cell.angle_beta   90.00
_cell.angle_gamma   90.00
#
_symmetry.space_group_name_H-M   'P 1'
#
loop_
_entity.id
_entity.type
_entity.pdbx_description
1 polymer ?
#
loop_
_entity_poly.entity_id
_entity_poly.type
_entity_poly.pdbx_seq_one_letter_code
_entity_poly.pdbx_strand_id
1 'polypeptide(L)'
;MSRRAAGEIFGTRGLGAEYVRSLERRLIRGIHQAKALFPELGDHRLHTWNWLLHATDGSRHPVYRLNTLSIAAGRGAVFCALTPVTIYRNRKPGSGFSHEKASARLLAAPIDSG
;
A
#
# COMPACT_ATOMS: atom_id res chain seq x y z
N MET A 1 12.68 5.99 -21.20
CA MET A 1 13.33 5.74 -19.90
C MET A 1 13.43 4.22 -19.71
N SER A 2 14.61 3.67 -19.37
CA SER A 2 14.78 2.20 -19.25
C SER A 2 14.37 1.68 -17.86
N ARG A 3 13.97 0.41 -17.79
CA ARG A 3 13.55 -0.26 -16.54
C ARG A 3 14.63 -0.24 -15.45
N ARG A 4 15.90 -0.31 -15.88
CA ARG A 4 17.07 -0.26 -15.01
C ARG A 4 17.28 1.14 -14.41
N ALA A 5 17.14 2.18 -15.25
CA ALA A 5 17.27 3.57 -14.82
C ALA A 5 16.20 3.95 -13.78
N ALA A 6 14.96 3.49 -13.94
CA ALA A 6 13.92 3.68 -12.94
C ALA A 6 14.27 2.99 -11.61
N GLY A 7 14.79 1.75 -11.67
CA GLY A 7 15.22 1.00 -10.48
C GLY A 7 16.34 1.68 -9.69
N GLU A 8 17.32 2.28 -10.36
CA GLU A 8 18.42 3.02 -9.71
C GLU A 8 17.94 4.32 -9.07
N ILE A 9 17.01 5.05 -9.71
CA ILE A 9 16.38 6.25 -9.14
C ILE A 9 15.53 5.91 -7.89
N PHE A 10 14.86 4.76 -7.87
CA PHE A 10 14.13 4.33 -6.68
C PHE A 10 15.06 3.82 -5.58
N GLY A 11 16.12 3.11 -5.94
CA GLY A 11 17.16 2.66 -5.01
C GLY A 11 17.83 3.81 -4.28
N THR A 12 18.17 4.90 -4.99
CA THR A 12 18.75 6.12 -4.39
C THR A 12 17.79 6.86 -3.44
N ARG A 13 16.48 6.58 -3.51
CA ARG A 13 15.46 7.12 -2.59
C ARG A 13 15.04 6.14 -1.50
N GLY A 14 15.78 5.05 -1.32
CA GLY A 14 15.49 4.01 -0.31
C GLY A 14 14.30 3.11 -0.66
N LEU A 15 13.78 3.19 -1.89
CA LEU A 15 12.66 2.37 -2.36
C LEU A 15 13.20 1.20 -3.18
N GLY A 16 13.23 0.02 -2.59
CA GLY A 16 13.61 -1.20 -3.31
C GLY A 16 12.71 -1.44 -4.53
N ALA A 17 13.29 -1.91 -5.64
CA ALA A 17 12.55 -2.13 -6.88
C ALA A 17 11.33 -3.06 -6.71
N GLU A 18 11.39 -4.02 -5.79
CA GLU A 18 10.25 -4.89 -5.45
C GLU A 18 9.12 -4.15 -4.73
N TYR A 19 9.46 -3.17 -3.88
CA TYR A 19 8.48 -2.37 -3.19
C TYR A 19 7.69 -1.51 -4.18
N VAL A 20 8.38 -0.87 -5.14
CA VAL A 20 7.73 -0.10 -6.20
C VAL A 20 6.81 -0.99 -7.06
N ARG A 21 7.28 -2.18 -7.46
CA ARG A 21 6.44 -3.17 -8.15
C ARG A 21 5.22 -3.60 -7.35
N SER A 22 5.35 -3.68 -6.02
CA SER A 22 4.24 -4.00 -5.13
C SER A 22 3.22 -2.87 -5.09
N LEU A 23 3.68 -1.62 -5.01
CA LEU A 23 2.83 -0.42 -5.03
C LEU A 23 2.06 -0.30 -6.36
N GLU A 24 2.73 -0.47 -7.50
CA GLU A 24 2.07 -0.44 -8.82
C GLU A 24 0.97 -1.50 -8.92
N ARG A 25 1.25 -2.74 -8.49
CA ARG A 25 0.25 -3.82 -8.50
C ARG A 25 -0.95 -3.51 -7.62
N ARG A 26 -0.73 -2.94 -6.43
CA ARG A 26 -1.81 -2.53 -5.52
C ARG A 26 -2.63 -1.38 -6.09
N LEU A 27 -1.97 -0.40 -6.71
CA LEU A 27 -2.64 0.71 -7.39
C LEU A 27 -3.53 0.20 -8.53
N ILE A 28 -2.99 -0.65 -9.42
CA ILE A 28 -3.76 -1.22 -10.54
C ILE A 28 -4.97 -2.00 -10.02
N ARG A 29 -4.77 -2.85 -8.99
CA ARG A 29 -5.87 -3.60 -8.38
C ARG A 29 -6.95 -2.68 -7.82
N GLY A 30 -6.56 -1.63 -7.10
CA GLY A 30 -7.50 -0.64 -6.57
C GLY A 30 -8.27 0.07 -7.67
N ILE A 31 -7.62 0.39 -8.80
CA ILE A 31 -8.30 0.99 -9.96
C ILE A 31 -9.35 0.03 -10.56
N HIS A 32 -9.02 -1.26 -10.71
CA HIS A 32 -10.00 -2.24 -11.20
C HIS A 32 -11.18 -2.40 -10.25
N GLN A 33 -10.94 -2.41 -8.94
CA GLN A 33 -12.02 -2.46 -7.95
C GLN A 33 -12.86 -1.18 -8.00
N ALA A 34 -12.25 0.00 -8.14
CA ALA A 34 -12.96 1.25 -8.27
C ALA A 34 -13.85 1.27 -9.53
N LYS A 35 -13.34 0.82 -10.68
CA LYS A 35 -14.14 0.64 -11.91
C LYS A 35 -15.37 -0.24 -11.69
N ALA A 36 -15.24 -1.32 -10.91
CA ALA A 36 -16.36 -2.20 -10.61
C ALA A 36 -17.39 -1.56 -9.66
N LEU A 37 -16.93 -0.74 -8.71
CA LEU A 37 -17.78 -0.07 -7.72
C LEU A 37 -18.48 1.19 -8.27
N PHE A 38 -17.89 1.83 -9.27
CA PHE A 38 -18.34 3.08 -9.86
C PHE A 38 -18.37 2.97 -11.39
N PRO A 39 -19.28 2.17 -11.98
CA PRO A 39 -19.39 2.02 -13.43
C PRO A 39 -19.74 3.33 -14.17
N GLU A 40 -20.28 4.31 -13.45
CA GLU A 40 -20.60 5.64 -13.96
C GLU A 40 -19.41 6.61 -14.01
N LEU A 41 -18.28 6.28 -13.37
CA LEU A 41 -17.13 7.17 -13.29
C LEU A 41 -16.11 6.91 -14.40
N GLY A 42 -15.84 7.96 -15.18
CA GLY A 42 -14.80 8.00 -16.20
C GLY A 42 -15.02 7.04 -17.39
N ASP A 43 -14.20 7.16 -18.43
CA ASP A 43 -14.30 6.27 -19.59
C ASP A 43 -13.52 4.96 -19.36
N HIS A 44 -14.25 3.84 -19.21
CA HIS A 44 -13.69 2.52 -18.94
C HIS A 44 -12.75 1.99 -20.03
N ARG A 45 -12.84 2.52 -21.25
CA ARG A 45 -11.95 2.19 -22.38
C ARG A 45 -10.54 2.75 -22.21
N LEU A 46 -10.37 3.73 -21.33
CA LEU A 46 -9.08 4.31 -21.02
C LEU A 46 -8.18 3.33 -20.28
N HIS A 47 -6.88 3.42 -20.58
CA HIS A 47 -5.82 2.78 -19.80
C HIS A 47 -5.94 3.17 -18.31
N THR A 48 -5.56 2.26 -17.42
CA THR A 48 -5.79 2.29 -15.98
C THR A 48 -5.44 3.64 -15.33
N TRP A 49 -4.28 4.21 -15.66
CA TRP A 49 -3.87 5.52 -15.14
C TRP A 49 -4.70 6.69 -15.67
N ASN A 50 -5.02 6.67 -16.96
CA ASN A 50 -5.84 7.71 -17.59
C ASN A 50 -7.28 7.66 -17.10
N TRP A 51 -7.80 6.45 -16.86
CA TRP A 51 -9.10 6.30 -16.21
C TRP A 51 -9.09 6.89 -14.80
N LEU A 52 -8.05 6.65 -13.99
CA LEU A 52 -7.97 7.20 -12.63
C LEU A 52 -8.01 8.74 -12.65
N LEU A 53 -7.27 9.38 -13.55
CA LEU A 53 -7.30 10.83 -13.71
C LEU A 53 -8.67 11.31 -14.21
N HIS A 54 -9.23 10.66 -15.22
CA HIS A 54 -10.53 11.04 -15.78
C HIS A 54 -11.67 10.85 -14.77
N ALA A 55 -11.68 9.77 -13.99
CA ALA A 55 -12.68 9.47 -12.97
C ALA A 55 -12.61 10.42 -11.76
N THR A 56 -11.55 11.24 -11.67
CA THR A 56 -11.32 12.20 -10.60
C THR A 56 -11.15 13.63 -11.11
N ASP A 57 -11.61 13.90 -12.34
CA ASP A 57 -11.55 15.22 -12.99
C ASP A 57 -10.14 15.83 -12.99
N GLY A 58 -9.12 15.00 -13.17
CA GLY A 58 -7.72 15.43 -13.18
C GLY A 58 -7.19 15.88 -11.81
N SER A 59 -7.82 15.44 -10.71
CA SER A 59 -7.39 15.77 -9.35
C SER A 59 -5.89 15.58 -9.13
N ARG A 60 -5.28 16.49 -8.37
CA ARG A 60 -3.88 16.36 -7.91
C ARG A 60 -3.67 15.18 -6.97
N HIS A 61 -4.75 14.69 -6.35
CA HIS A 61 -4.73 13.57 -5.39
C HIS A 61 -5.81 12.53 -5.76
N PRO A 62 -5.68 11.84 -6.90
CA PRO A 62 -6.76 11.04 -7.46
C PRO A 62 -7.10 9.82 -6.59
N VAL A 63 -6.07 9.18 -5.99
CA VAL A 63 -6.25 8.06 -5.05
C VAL A 63 -7.03 8.48 -3.81
N TYR A 64 -6.69 9.63 -3.23
CA TYR A 64 -7.40 10.18 -2.09
C TYR A 64 -8.85 10.49 -2.45
N ARG A 65 -9.08 11.15 -3.58
CA ARG A 65 -10.42 11.51 -4.06
C ARG A 65 -11.32 10.28 -4.21
N LEU A 66 -10.84 9.22 -4.85
CA LEU A 66 -11.62 7.98 -5.00
C LEU A 66 -11.89 7.29 -3.67
N ASN A 67 -10.94 7.30 -2.72
CA ASN A 67 -11.20 6.79 -1.38
C ASN A 67 -12.29 7.57 -0.66
N THR A 68 -12.27 8.91 -0.75
CA THR A 68 -13.32 9.76 -0.16
C THR A 68 -14.68 9.46 -0.79
N LEU A 69 -14.76 9.29 -2.11
CA LEU A 69 -16.00 8.92 -2.80
C LEU A 69 -16.51 7.54 -2.35
N SER A 70 -15.60 6.57 -2.19
CA SER A 70 -15.95 5.23 -1.69
C SER A 70 -16.50 5.27 -0.27
N ILE A 71 -15.85 6.00 0.62
CA ILE A 71 -16.31 6.17 2.00
C ILE A 71 -17.65 6.90 2.05
N ALA A 72 -17.82 7.96 1.26
CA ALA A 72 -19.07 8.71 1.18
C ALA A 72 -20.23 7.85 0.66
N ALA A 73 -19.95 6.87 -0.21
CA ALA A 73 -20.93 5.90 -0.70
C ALA A 73 -21.20 4.74 0.30
N GLY A 74 -20.74 4.84 1.55
CA GLY A 74 -20.92 3.82 2.58
C GLY A 74 -20.05 2.58 2.39
N ARG A 75 -18.99 2.67 1.57
CA ARG A 75 -18.07 1.57 1.27
C ARG A 75 -16.72 1.80 1.96
N GLY A 76 -15.91 0.75 2.08
CA GLY A 76 -14.52 0.90 2.53
C GLY A 76 -13.66 1.65 1.51
N ALA A 77 -12.48 2.12 1.93
CA ALA A 77 -11.49 2.67 1.02
C ALA A 77 -11.05 1.63 -0.02
N VAL A 78 -11.05 1.99 -1.31
CA VAL A 78 -10.67 1.08 -2.40
C VAL A 78 -9.15 0.94 -2.49
N PHE A 79 -8.43 2.01 -2.15
CA PHE A 79 -6.99 2.06 -2.09
C PHE A 79 -6.54 2.09 -0.64
N CYS A 80 -6.34 0.92 -0.05
CA CYS A 80 -5.63 0.81 1.23
C CYS A 80 -4.14 1.02 0.96
N ALA A 81 -3.71 2.28 0.96
CA ALA A 81 -2.30 2.59 1.10
C ALA A 81 -1.86 1.98 2.42
N LEU A 82 -0.92 1.03 2.33
CA LEU A 82 -0.43 0.22 3.44
C LEU A 82 -1.45 -0.84 3.86
N THR A 83 -1.07 -2.11 3.61
CA THR A 83 -1.29 -3.13 4.63
C THR A 83 -0.92 -2.49 5.95
N PRO A 84 -1.81 -2.45 6.95
CA PRO A 84 -1.34 -2.28 8.31
C PRO A 84 -0.16 -3.25 8.46
N VAL A 85 0.93 -2.80 9.07
CA VAL A 85 2.03 -3.70 9.47
C VAL A 85 1.51 -4.82 10.42
N THR A 86 0.22 -4.85 10.71
CA THR A 86 -0.57 -5.91 11.35
C THR A 86 -1.27 -6.89 10.39
N ILE A 87 -0.66 -7.28 9.27
CA ILE A 87 -0.78 -8.71 8.89
C ILE A 87 0.30 -9.45 9.68
N TYR A 88 0.07 -9.60 10.99
CA TYR A 88 0.50 -10.83 11.64
C TYR A 88 -0.20 -11.93 10.85
N ARG A 89 0.53 -12.55 9.91
CA ARG A 89 0.17 -13.87 9.43
C ARG A 89 -0.05 -14.68 10.71
N ASN A 90 -1.25 -15.18 10.92
CA ASN A 90 -1.48 -16.36 11.74
C ASN A 90 -0.64 -17.50 11.13
N ARG A 91 0.68 -17.47 11.36
CA ARG A 91 1.50 -18.67 11.27
C ARG A 91 1.03 -19.50 12.44
N LYS A 92 0.50 -20.68 12.12
CA LYS A 92 0.21 -21.74 13.08
C LYS A 92 1.32 -21.76 14.14
N PRO A 93 0.99 -21.84 15.45
CA PRO A 93 1.99 -21.99 16.48
C PRO A 93 2.80 -23.26 16.16
N GLY A 94 4.10 -23.13 15.89
CA GLY A 94 4.98 -24.28 15.70
C GLY A 94 6.07 -24.20 14.64
N SER A 95 6.13 -23.21 13.73
CA SER A 95 7.29 -23.09 12.83
C SER A 95 8.32 -22.08 13.35
N GLY A 96 9.14 -22.57 14.28
CA GLY A 96 10.29 -21.84 14.81
C GLY A 96 11.28 -21.48 13.71
N PHE A 97 11.68 -20.21 13.67
CA PHE A 97 13.03 -19.85 13.29
C PHE A 97 13.77 -19.56 14.58
N SER A 98 14.65 -20.49 14.96
CA SER A 98 15.65 -20.29 15.98
C SER A 98 16.57 -19.16 15.54
N HIS A 99 16.43 -17.97 16.12
CA HIS A 99 17.52 -17.01 16.17
C HIS A 99 18.11 -17.02 17.58
N GLU A 100 19.42 -17.22 17.61
CA GLU A 100 20.26 -17.42 18.79
C GLU A 100 19.99 -16.46 19.94
N LYS A 101 20.03 -17.03 21.14
CA LYS A 101 20.15 -16.35 22.44
C LYS A 101 21.45 -15.54 22.50
N ALA A 102 21.47 -14.28 22.06
CA ALA A 102 22.64 -13.43 22.35
C ALA A 102 22.43 -11.91 22.48
N SER A 103 21.22 -11.37 22.31
CA SER A 103 21.03 -9.89 22.35
C SER A 103 20.03 -9.36 23.39
N ALA A 104 19.66 -10.16 24.39
CA ALA A 104 18.89 -9.69 25.54
C ALA A 104 19.78 -9.52 26.79
N ARG A 105 20.72 -8.58 26.72
CA ARG A 105 21.30 -7.94 27.91
C ARG A 105 21.20 -6.43 27.74
N LEU A 106 20.01 -5.90 27.98
CA LEU A 106 19.86 -4.58 28.57
C LEU A 106 18.95 -4.74 29.79
N LEU A 107 19.56 -4.51 30.94
CA LEU A 107 19.01 -4.66 32.29
C LEU A 107 17.74 -3.83 32.44
N ALA A 108 16.66 -4.48 32.88
CA ALA A 108 15.51 -3.80 33.44
C ALA A 108 15.93 -3.16 34.77
N ALA A 109 15.90 -1.83 34.86
CA ALA A 109 15.80 -1.15 36.14
C ALA A 109 14.31 -0.92 36.43
N PRO A 110 13.78 -1.36 37.59
CA PRO A 110 12.42 -1.02 37.97
C PRO A 110 12.37 0.46 38.43
N ILE A 111 11.41 1.21 37.89
CA ILE A 111 11.04 2.54 38.39
C ILE A 111 10.18 2.31 39.63
N ASP A 112 10.73 2.63 40.79
CA ASP A 112 9.97 2.68 42.04
C ASP A 112 9.29 4.05 42.14
N SER A 113 7.99 4.06 42.43
CA SER A 113 7.20 5.29 42.66
C SER A 113 6.82 5.33 44.13
N GLY A 114 7.58 6.11 44.90
CA GLY A 114 7.33 6.47 46.29
C GLY A 114 7.63 7.95 46.49
#